data_AF-A0AAJ1HXG5-F1
#
_entry.id   AF-A0AAJ1HXG5-F1
#
_cell.length_a   1.000
_cell.length_b   1.000
_cell.length_c   1.000
_cell.angle_alpha   90.00
_cell.angle_beta   90.00
_cell.angle_gamma   90.00
#
_symmetry.space_group_name_H-M   'P 1'
#
loop_
_entity.id
_entity.type
_entity.pdbx_description
1 polymer ?
#
loop_
_entity_poly.entity_id
_entity_poly.type
_entity_poly.pdbx_seq_one_letter_code
_entity_poly.pdbx_strand_id
1 'polypeptide(L)'
;MTHNTTPATPTADNIGSPQWAQALELFLGQMIEVLEGEGRAGFSAGALARWSELCCRRMQETGSAAPEVIAQLRALVAQTTR
;
A
#
# COMPACT_ATOMS: atom_id res chain seq x y z
N MET A 1 12.33 26.27 16.20
CA MET A 1 12.73 24.98 15.61
C MET A 1 11.60 24.54 14.70
N THR A 2 11.71 24.79 13.40
CA THR A 2 10.71 24.42 12.40
C THR A 2 10.87 22.93 12.08
N HIS A 3 9.94 22.11 12.57
CA HIS A 3 9.87 20.70 12.19
C HIS A 3 9.44 20.65 10.72
N ASN A 4 10.39 20.36 9.83
CA ASN A 4 10.13 20.20 8.41
C ASN A 4 9.49 18.81 8.20
N THR A 5 8.17 18.74 8.31
CA THR A 5 7.35 17.53 8.11
C THR A 5 7.13 17.25 6.62
N THR A 6 8.19 17.29 5.81
CA THR A 6 8.06 16.79 4.43
C THR A 6 7.99 15.27 4.52
N PRO A 7 6.90 14.61 4.09
CA PRO A 7 6.86 13.15 4.03
C PRO A 7 8.02 12.73 3.13
N ALA A 8 8.98 11.99 3.68
CA ALA A 8 10.08 11.48 2.89
C ALA A 8 9.47 10.52 1.85
N THR A 9 9.55 10.88 0.57
CA THR A 9 9.18 9.98 -0.52
C THR A 9 10.01 8.70 -0.32
N PRO A 10 9.38 7.52 -0.22
CA PRO A 10 10.11 6.29 0.03
C PRO A 10 11.14 6.05 -1.08
N THR A 11 12.42 6.16 -0.73
CA THR A 11 13.56 5.77 -1.57
C THR A 11 13.82 4.27 -1.47
N ALA A 12 14.52 3.69 -2.47
CA ALA A 12 14.86 2.27 -2.50
C ALA A 12 15.54 1.77 -1.21
N ASP A 13 16.29 2.64 -0.54
CA ASP A 13 16.97 2.38 0.74
C ASP A 13 16.02 2.21 1.95
N ASN A 14 14.76 2.60 1.83
CA ASN A 14 13.79 2.59 2.94
C ASN A 14 12.64 1.60 2.74
N ILE A 15 12.67 0.78 1.68
CA ILE A 15 11.65 -0.25 1.42
C ILE A 15 11.68 -1.28 2.56
N GLY A 16 10.53 -1.53 3.18
CA GLY A 16 10.40 -2.42 4.34
C GLY A 16 10.70 -1.76 5.70
N SER A 17 10.95 -0.45 5.74
CA SER A 17 11.01 0.32 7.00
C SER A 17 9.61 0.58 7.57
N PRO A 18 9.48 0.86 8.88
CA PRO A 18 8.19 1.23 9.48
C PRO A 18 7.56 2.50 8.85
N GLN A 19 8.39 3.45 8.43
CA GLN A 19 7.94 4.68 7.77
C GLN A 19 7.38 4.39 6.37
N TRP A 20 8.01 3.48 5.63
CA TRP A 20 7.50 2.99 4.35
C TRP A 20 6.15 2.29 4.51
N ALA A 21 6.03 1.42 5.51
CA ALA A 21 4.76 0.75 5.81
C ALA A 21 3.66 1.77 6.16
N GLN A 22 3.94 2.73 7.04
CA GLN A 22 2.95 3.75 7.41
C GLN A 22 2.51 4.62 6.23
N ALA A 23 3.44 5.04 5.36
CA ALA A 23 3.12 5.80 4.16
C ALA A 23 2.23 5.00 3.19
N LEU A 24 2.48 3.70 3.07
CA LEU A 24 1.71 2.80 2.22
C LEU A 24 0.29 2.57 2.75
N GLU A 25 0.13 2.46 4.07
CA GLU A 25 -1.18 2.33 4.73
C GLU A 25 -2.03 3.57 4.48
N LEU A 26 -1.46 4.76 4.69
CA LEU A 26 -2.13 6.04 4.42
C LEU A 26 -2.54 6.16 2.95
N PHE A 27 -1.65 5.78 2.03
CA PHE A 27 -1.95 5.82 0.60
C PHE A 27 -3.09 4.89 0.21
N LEU A 28 -3.09 3.64 0.71
CA LEU A 28 -4.18 2.69 0.43
C LEU A 28 -5.50 3.17 1.05
N GLY A 29 -5.49 3.75 2.25
CA GLY A 29 -6.68 4.34 2.87
C GLY A 29 -7.26 5.48 2.04
N GLN A 30 -6.42 6.40 1.58
CA GLN A 30 -6.84 7.50 0.69
C GLN A 30 -7.39 6.99 -0.64
N MET A 31 -6.81 5.92 -1.20
CA MET A 31 -7.37 5.28 -2.39
C MET A 31 -8.79 4.76 -2.12
N ILE A 32 -9.04 4.07 -1.00
CA ILE A 32 -10.39 3.60 -0.65
C ILE A 32 -11.36 4.77 -0.55
N GLU A 33 -11.01 5.84 0.16
CA GLU A 33 -11.88 7.02 0.31
C GLU A 33 -12.25 7.66 -1.03
N VAL A 34 -11.29 7.79 -1.95
CA VAL A 34 -11.56 8.31 -3.31
C VAL A 34 -12.46 7.35 -4.08
N LEU A 35 -12.20 6.05 -4.01
CA LEU A 35 -12.94 5.04 -4.76
C LEU A 35 -14.39 4.85 -4.25
N GLU A 36 -14.61 4.99 -2.94
CA GLU A 36 -15.94 4.99 -2.32
C GLU A 36 -16.68 6.31 -2.56
N GLY A 37 -15.97 7.45 -2.46
CA GLY A 37 -16.51 8.78 -2.70
C GLY A 37 -16.94 9.04 -4.15
N GLU A 38 -16.28 8.41 -5.13
CA GLU A 38 -16.64 8.56 -6.55
C GLU A 38 -17.92 7.81 -6.96
N GLY A 39 -18.52 6.99 -6.09
CA GLY A 39 -19.92 6.53 -6.13
C GLY A 39 -20.44 5.86 -7.41
N ARG A 40 -19.63 5.67 -8.47
CA ARG A 40 -20.11 5.27 -9.80
C ARG A 40 -19.32 4.18 -10.51
N ALA A 41 -18.14 3.78 -10.03
CA ALA A 41 -17.24 2.90 -10.80
C ALA A 41 -16.76 1.66 -10.05
N GLY A 42 -17.62 0.98 -9.28
CA GLY A 42 -17.47 -0.46 -8.94
C GLY A 42 -16.18 -0.93 -8.25
N PHE A 43 -15.30 -0.03 -7.85
CA PHE A 43 -14.00 -0.35 -7.26
C PHE A 43 -14.12 -0.18 -5.74
N SER A 44 -14.51 -1.27 -5.08
CA SER A 44 -14.69 -1.32 -3.63
C SER A 44 -13.39 -1.71 -2.90
N ALA A 45 -13.40 -1.70 -1.57
CA ALA A 45 -12.35 -2.33 -0.76
C ALA A 45 -12.04 -3.78 -1.20
N GLY A 46 -13.06 -4.53 -1.66
CA GLY A 46 -12.88 -5.86 -2.24
C GLY A 46 -12.21 -5.88 -3.63
N ALA A 47 -12.35 -4.82 -4.43
CA ALA A 47 -11.57 -4.66 -5.66
C ALA A 47 -10.10 -4.31 -5.36
N LEU A 48 -9.86 -3.46 -4.37
CA LEU A 48 -8.52 -3.14 -3.90
C LEU A 48 -7.79 -4.38 -3.37
N ALA A 49 -8.43 -5.17 -2.50
CA ALA A 49 -7.86 -6.42 -1.98
C ALA A 49 -7.45 -7.39 -3.10
N ARG A 50 -8.32 -7.56 -4.12
CA ARG A 50 -8.02 -8.42 -5.28
C ARG A 50 -6.87 -7.89 -6.13
N TRP A 51 -6.81 -6.57 -6.34
CA TRP A 51 -5.71 -5.94 -7.07
C TRP A 51 -4.38 -6.07 -6.32
N SER A 52 -4.37 -5.81 -5.01
CA SER A 52 -3.18 -5.95 -4.18
C SER A 52 -2.64 -7.38 -4.14
N GLU A 53 -3.51 -8.40 -4.10
CA GLU A 53 -3.08 -9.80 -4.18
C GLU A 53 -2.45 -10.13 -5.55
N LEU A 54 -2.99 -9.58 -6.64
CA LEU A 54 -2.38 -9.71 -7.97
C LEU A 54 -0.99 -9.08 -8.01
N CYS A 55 -0.82 -7.88 -7.46
CA CYS A 55 0.47 -7.22 -7.34
C CYS A 55 1.47 -8.06 -6.55
N CYS A 56 1.08 -8.59 -5.38
CA CYS A 56 1.93 -9.45 -4.55
C CYS A 56 2.38 -10.70 -5.31
N ARG A 57 1.46 -11.35 -6.04
CA ARG A 57 1.77 -12.52 -6.85
C ARG A 57 2.78 -12.19 -7.96
N ARG A 58 2.58 -11.08 -8.68
CA ARG A 58 3.51 -10.62 -9.72
C ARG A 58 4.89 -10.29 -9.16
N MET A 59 4.96 -9.64 -8.00
CA MET A 59 6.23 -9.36 -7.32
C MET A 59 6.97 -10.65 -6.96
N GLN A 60 6.25 -11.66 -6.49
CA GLN A 60 6.82 -12.98 -6.20
C GLN A 60 7.30 -13.70 -7.47
N GLU A 61 6.51 -13.69 -8.55
CA GLU A 61 6.84 -14.33 -9.84
C GLU A 61 8.07 -13.70 -10.52
N THR A 62 8.19 -12.37 -10.43
CA THR A 62 9.26 -11.62 -11.12
C THR A 62 10.49 -11.38 -10.25
N GLY A 63 10.42 -11.68 -8.95
CA GLY A 63 11.48 -11.35 -7.99
C GLY A 63 11.71 -9.84 -7.82
N SER A 64 10.72 -9.00 -8.16
CA SER A 64 10.85 -7.54 -8.13
C SER A 64 10.75 -6.93 -6.73
N ALA A 65 10.41 -7.75 -5.71
CA ALA A 65 10.49 -7.38 -4.30
C ALA A 65 10.94 -8.57 -3.45
N ALA A 66 11.59 -8.29 -2.31
CA ALA A 66 11.97 -9.32 -1.35
C ALA A 66 10.72 -9.97 -0.72
N PRO A 67 10.76 -11.27 -0.35
CA PRO A 67 9.61 -11.94 0.27
C PRO A 67 9.08 -11.25 1.53
N GLU A 68 9.95 -10.65 2.33
CA GLU A 68 9.59 -9.90 3.53
C GLU A 68 8.75 -8.66 3.22
N VAL A 69 9.10 -7.94 2.14
CA VAL A 69 8.36 -6.76 1.67
C VAL A 69 6.96 -7.17 1.17
N ILE A 70 6.88 -8.29 0.46
CA ILE A 70 5.59 -8.85 0.00
C ILE A 70 4.72 -9.26 1.20
N ALA A 71 5.31 -9.87 2.24
CA ALA A 71 4.59 -10.24 3.45
C ALA A 71 4.06 -9.02 4.21
N GLN A 72 4.88 -7.98 4.35
CA GLN A 72 4.47 -6.71 4.97
C GLN A 72 3.33 -6.03 4.20
N LEU A 73 3.42 -5.98 2.88
CA LEU A 73 2.35 -5.41 2.04
C LEU A 73 1.03 -6.19 2.21
N ARG A 74 1.08 -7.52 2.24
CA ARG A 74 -0.12 -8.34 2.48
C ARG A 74 -0.77 -8.05 3.83
N ALA A 75 0.04 -7.95 4.89
CA ALA A 75 -0.47 -7.65 6.23
C ALA A 75 -1.16 -6.28 6.29
N LEU A 76 -0.58 -5.30 5.62
CA LEU A 76 -1.08 -3.93 5.55
C LEU A 76 -2.39 -3.84 4.77
N VAL A 77 -2.47 -4.44 3.58
CA VAL A 77 -3.72 -4.51 2.79
C VAL A 77 -4.84 -5.16 3.60
N ALA A 78 -4.54 -6.24 4.33
CA ALA A 78 -5.52 -6.94 5.15
C ALA A 78 -6.00 -6.13 6.37
N GLN A 79 -5.25 -5.11 6.81
CA GLN A 79 -5.68 -4.16 7.84
C GLN A 79 -6.56 -3.07 7.24
N THR A 80 -6.21 -2.55 6.06
CA THR A 80 -6.91 -1.43 5.42
C THR A 80 -8.24 -1.83 4.78
N THR A 81 -8.41 -3.08 4.34
CA THR A 81 -9.66 -3.54 3.68
C THR A 81 -10.60 -4.33 4.59
N ARG A 82 -10.43 -4.26 5.92
CA ARG A 82 -11.37 -4.82 6.91
C ARG A 82 -12.51 -3.86 7.19
#